data_AF-A0A6A3MC56-F1
#
_entry.id   AF-A0A6A3MC56-F1
#
_cell.length_a   1.000
_cell.length_b   1.000
_cell.length_c   1.000
_cell.angle_alpha   90.00
_cell.angle_beta   90.00
_cell.angle_gamma   90.00
#
_symmetry.space_group_name_H-M   'P 1'
#
loop_
_entity.id
_entity.type
_entity.pdbx_description
1 polymer ?
#
loop_
_entity_poly.entity_id
_entity_poly.type
_entity_poly.pdbx_seq_one_letter_code
_entity_poly.pdbx_strand_id
1 'polypeptide(L)'
;MFLAAVARPRYDYHRKVDFDGKIGIWPIVEEITAQRISVNRPKSAPVTKSVSMTRVLYRKLLVDKVLPAIRAKLPVRRDTTVFVQQDNTGPHVREDDTELETAGKYRKATYDTNGLIEVVQEAFDEVKWQTLDKCFVTLQKVMEAIHLDDGSNSFKLPRVGRLVAVNGRMSLSVKVSQDAVTNGYSKLYL
;
A
#
# COMPACT_ATOMS: atom_id res chain seq x y z
N MET A 1 4.29 -10.92 -6.22
CA MET A 1 3.49 -9.67 -6.13
C MET A 1 2.58 -9.79 -4.91
N PHE A 2 2.29 -8.67 -4.23
CA PHE A 2 1.40 -8.62 -3.07
C PHE A 2 0.36 -7.53 -3.28
N LEU A 3 -0.84 -7.75 -2.74
CA LEU A 3 -1.83 -6.70 -2.54
C LEU A 3 -1.71 -6.23 -1.09
N ALA A 4 -1.34 -4.96 -0.87
CA ALA A 4 -1.29 -4.37 0.46
C ALA A 4 -2.41 -3.34 0.63
N ALA A 5 -3.04 -3.34 1.78
CA ALA A 5 -4.02 -2.34 2.20
C ALA A 5 -3.56 -1.68 3.51
N VAL A 6 -3.52 -0.36 3.49
CA VAL A 6 -3.16 0.48 4.64
C VAL A 6 -4.14 1.64 4.72
N ALA A 7 -4.26 2.22 5.92
CA ALA A 7 -5.07 3.39 6.18
C ALA A 7 -4.33 4.32 7.14
N ARG A 8 -4.85 5.54 7.26
CA ARG A 8 -4.33 6.55 8.18
C ARG A 8 -4.36 6.01 9.62
N PRO A 9 -3.21 5.91 10.32
CA PRO A 9 -3.18 5.56 11.74
C PRO A 9 -4.03 6.53 12.56
N ARG A 10 -4.77 6.02 13.55
CA ARG A 10 -5.66 6.84 14.39
C ARG A 10 -6.08 6.09 15.66
N TYR A 11 -6.55 6.83 16.65
CA TYR A 11 -7.09 6.22 17.86
C TYR A 11 -8.47 5.60 17.60
N ASP A 12 -8.66 4.35 18.01
CA ASP A 12 -9.95 3.68 18.02
C ASP A 12 -10.62 3.90 19.39
N TYR A 13 -11.58 4.82 19.44
CA TYR A 13 -12.32 5.13 20.66
C TYR A 13 -13.19 3.98 21.17
N HIS A 14 -13.63 3.07 20.29
CA HIS A 14 -14.46 1.94 20.69
C HIS A 14 -13.62 0.85 21.34
N ARG A 15 -12.45 0.54 20.75
CA ARG A 15 -11.53 -0.48 21.27
C ARG A 15 -10.54 0.06 22.30
N LYS A 16 -10.47 1.39 22.47
CA LYS A 16 -9.52 2.09 23.34
C LYS A 16 -8.06 1.77 23.04
N VAL A 17 -7.73 1.54 21.77
CA VAL A 17 -6.38 1.21 21.31
C VAL A 17 -6.00 2.06 20.10
N ASP A 18 -4.70 2.20 19.88
CA ASP A 18 -4.19 2.84 18.67
C ASP A 18 -4.24 1.88 17.48
N PHE A 19 -4.95 2.29 16.43
CA PHE A 19 -4.87 1.63 15.14
C PHE A 19 -3.63 2.12 14.39
N ASP A 20 -2.74 1.17 14.09
CA ASP A 20 -1.42 1.42 13.51
C ASP A 20 -1.43 1.72 12.00
N GLY A 21 -2.60 1.64 11.36
CA GLY A 21 -2.76 1.89 9.93
C GLY A 21 -2.67 0.64 9.05
N LYS A 22 -2.28 -0.53 9.58
CA LYS A 22 -2.14 -1.75 8.77
C LYS A 22 -3.46 -2.50 8.68
N ILE A 23 -3.95 -2.74 7.46
CA ILE A 23 -5.17 -3.53 7.21
C ILE A 23 -4.79 -4.97 6.86
N GLY A 24 -3.90 -5.14 5.89
CA GLY A 24 -3.36 -6.45 5.55
C GLY A 24 -2.48 -6.40 4.32
N ILE A 25 -1.77 -7.50 4.12
CA ILE A 25 -0.98 -7.78 2.93
C ILE A 25 -1.28 -9.21 2.50
N TRP A 26 -1.49 -9.42 1.21
CA TRP A 26 -1.89 -10.72 0.67
C TRP A 26 -0.99 -11.10 -0.50
N PRO A 27 -0.29 -12.24 -0.44
CA PRO A 27 0.49 -12.72 -1.57
C PRO A 27 -0.43 -13.15 -2.71
N ILE A 28 -0.02 -12.86 -3.94
CA ILE A 28 -0.75 -13.26 -5.15
C ILE A 28 -0.10 -14.54 -5.68
N VAL A 29 -0.57 -15.66 -5.14
CA VAL A 29 -0.01 -16.98 -5.37
C VAL A 29 -1.11 -18.04 -5.50
N GLU A 30 -0.76 -19.17 -6.10
CA GLU A 30 -1.55 -20.40 -6.12
C GLU A 30 -0.72 -21.55 -5.54
N GLU A 31 -1.38 -22.48 -4.84
CA GLU A 31 -0.78 -23.76 -4.48
C GLU A 31 -1.06 -24.78 -5.57
N ILE A 32 0.00 -25.32 -6.17
CA ILE A 32 -0.08 -26.40 -7.16
C ILE A 32 0.76 -27.59 -6.72
N THR A 33 0.47 -28.77 -7.25
CA THR A 33 1.28 -29.97 -6.98
C THR A 33 2.51 -30.03 -7.89
N ALA A 34 3.66 -30.39 -7.33
CA ALA A 34 4.90 -30.60 -8.07
C ALA A 34 4.76 -31.72 -9.11
N GLN A 35 4.90 -31.39 -10.40
CA GLN A 35 4.79 -32.38 -11.47
C GLN A 35 6.07 -33.20 -11.70
N ARG A 36 7.23 -32.64 -11.34
CA ARG A 36 8.55 -33.26 -11.52
C ARG A 36 9.21 -33.48 -10.16
N ILE A 37 9.96 -34.57 -10.05
CA ILE A 37 10.86 -34.81 -8.93
C ILE A 37 12.07 -33.89 -9.09
N SER A 38 12.50 -33.26 -8.00
CA SER A 38 13.80 -32.61 -7.92
C SER A 38 14.52 -33.05 -6.64
N VAL A 39 15.82 -32.77 -6.55
CA VAL A 39 16.65 -33.09 -5.38
C VAL A 39 16.03 -32.53 -4.08
N ASN A 40 15.37 -31.38 -4.16
CA ASN A 40 14.79 -30.68 -3.01
C ASN A 40 13.28 -30.87 -2.87
N ARG A 41 12.62 -31.63 -3.75
CA ARG A 41 11.16 -31.78 -3.73
C ARG A 41 10.65 -33.10 -4.34
N PRO A 42 9.94 -33.94 -3.56
CA PRO A 42 9.30 -35.14 -4.10
C PRO A 42 8.13 -34.80 -5.02
N LYS A 43 7.77 -35.74 -5.90
CA LYS A 43 6.61 -35.61 -6.78
C LYS A 43 5.35 -35.42 -5.94
N SER A 44 4.43 -34.58 -6.41
CA SER A 44 3.16 -34.24 -5.73
C SER A 44 3.28 -33.37 -4.48
N ALA A 45 4.47 -32.89 -4.09
CA ALA A 45 4.58 -31.92 -3.00
C ALA A 45 3.89 -30.59 -3.36
N PRO A 46 3.27 -29.88 -2.39
CA PRO A 46 2.68 -28.57 -2.63
C PRO A 46 3.77 -27.55 -3.01
N VAL A 47 3.47 -26.74 -4.02
CA VAL A 47 4.34 -25.71 -4.57
C VAL A 47 3.55 -24.42 -4.69
N THR A 48 4.01 -23.41 -3.97
CA THR A 48 3.51 -22.04 -4.12
C THR A 48 4.10 -21.44 -5.39
N LYS A 49 3.24 -21.01 -6.31
CA LYS A 49 3.65 -20.27 -7.52
C LYS A 49 3.03 -18.88 -7.53
N SER A 50 3.79 -17.90 -8.01
CA SER A 50 3.29 -16.57 -8.28
C SER A 50 2.29 -16.59 -9.43
N VAL A 51 1.20 -15.85 -9.27
CA VAL A 51 0.18 -15.68 -10.32
C VAL A 51 0.17 -14.23 -10.76
N SER A 52 -0.04 -14.00 -12.06
CA SER A 52 -0.21 -12.64 -12.59
C SER A 52 -1.54 -12.03 -12.12
N MET A 53 -1.54 -10.72 -11.84
CA MET A 53 -2.75 -10.02 -11.40
C MET A 53 -3.68 -9.83 -12.59
N THR A 54 -4.84 -10.48 -12.54
CA THR A 54 -5.94 -10.25 -13.48
C THR A 54 -7.04 -9.42 -12.82
N ARG A 55 -7.86 -8.73 -13.60
CA ARG A 55 -9.03 -7.99 -13.08
C ARG A 55 -9.97 -8.89 -12.26
N VAL A 56 -10.13 -10.16 -12.68
CA VAL A 56 -10.97 -11.15 -11.99
C VAL A 56 -10.37 -11.51 -10.63
N LEU A 57 -9.07 -11.82 -10.58
CA LEU A 57 -8.38 -12.14 -9.34
C LEU A 57 -8.34 -10.94 -8.39
N TYR A 58 -8.10 -9.73 -8.92
CA TYR A 58 -8.13 -8.50 -8.15
C TYR A 58 -9.49 -8.27 -7.48
N ARG A 59 -10.58 -8.36 -8.26
CA ARG A 59 -11.94 -8.24 -7.74
C ARG A 59 -12.22 -9.27 -6.64
N LYS A 60 -11.78 -10.52 -6.84
CA LYS A 60 -11.92 -11.59 -5.84
C LYS A 60 -11.17 -11.24 -4.55
N LEU A 61 -9.92 -10.78 -4.63
CA LEU A 61 -9.15 -10.35 -3.47
C LEU A 61 -9.83 -9.18 -2.73
N LEU A 62 -10.40 -8.22 -3.44
CA LEU A 62 -11.14 -7.12 -2.81
C LEU A 62 -12.34 -7.62 -2.00
N VAL A 63 -13.17 -8.47 -2.61
CA VAL A 63 -14.40 -8.98 -1.99
C VAL A 63 -14.10 -9.94 -0.84
N ASP A 64 -13.17 -10.87 -1.04
CA ASP A 64 -12.94 -11.97 -0.11
C ASP A 64 -11.95 -11.62 1.01
N LYS A 65 -11.08 -10.63 0.79
CA LYS A 65 -9.98 -10.31 1.72
C LYS A 65 -10.00 -8.85 2.15
N VAL A 66 -9.90 -7.90 1.22
CA VAL A 66 -9.65 -6.49 1.56
C VAL A 66 -10.85 -5.86 2.25
N LEU A 67 -12.05 -5.93 1.67
CA LEU A 67 -13.25 -5.31 2.23
C LEU A 67 -13.64 -5.91 3.59
N PRO A 68 -13.60 -7.24 3.80
CA PRO A 68 -13.77 -7.83 5.12
C PRO A 68 -12.72 -7.33 6.12
N ALA A 69 -11.45 -7.25 5.73
CA ALA A 69 -10.39 -6.76 6.62
C ALA A 69 -10.55 -5.28 6.96
N ILE A 70 -11.00 -4.45 6.02
CA ILE A 70 -11.38 -3.04 6.28
C ILE A 70 -12.47 -3.01 7.34
N ARG A 71 -13.58 -3.74 7.16
CA ARG A 71 -14.69 -3.78 8.12
C ARG A 71 -14.25 -4.27 9.49
N ALA A 72 -13.35 -5.23 9.53
CA ALA A 72 -12.86 -5.82 10.78
C ALA A 72 -11.88 -4.91 11.52
N LYS A 73 -10.97 -4.23 10.81
CA LYS A 73 -9.84 -3.54 11.46
C LYS A 73 -9.99 -2.02 11.51
N LEU A 74 -10.54 -1.41 10.47
CA LEU A 74 -10.53 0.03 10.31
C LEU A 74 -11.48 0.70 11.33
N PRO A 75 -10.98 1.57 12.22
CA PRO A 75 -11.84 2.26 13.18
C PRO A 75 -12.58 3.39 12.47
N VAL A 76 -13.85 3.17 12.15
CA VAL A 76 -14.75 4.17 11.55
C VAL A 76 -16.02 4.26 12.38
N ARG A 77 -16.62 5.45 12.41
CA ARG A 77 -17.93 5.63 13.01
C ARG A 77 -18.98 4.98 12.11
N ARG A 78 -20.12 4.62 12.70
CA ARG A 78 -21.30 4.27 11.91
C ARG A 78 -21.62 5.42 10.95
N ASP A 79 -22.11 5.06 9.77
CA ASP A 79 -22.51 5.99 8.70
C ASP A 79 -21.37 6.84 8.12
N THR A 80 -20.10 6.45 8.36
CA THR A 80 -18.96 7.08 7.69
C THR A 80 -18.64 6.35 6.38
N THR A 81 -18.60 7.10 5.28
CA THR A 81 -18.12 6.59 3.99
C THR A 81 -16.63 6.31 4.03
N VAL A 82 -16.22 5.12 3.60
CA VAL A 82 -14.81 4.75 3.42
C VAL A 82 -14.43 4.87 1.95
N PHE A 83 -13.45 5.71 1.66
CA PHE A 83 -12.86 5.83 0.33
C PHE A 83 -11.67 4.88 0.21
N VAL A 84 -11.67 4.06 -0.84
CA VAL A 84 -10.55 3.17 -1.18
C VAL A 84 -9.86 3.77 -2.39
N GLN A 85 -8.63 4.23 -2.21
CA GLN A 85 -7.79 4.71 -3.29
C GLN A 85 -6.98 3.53 -3.84
N GLN A 86 -6.98 3.39 -5.15
CA GLN A 86 -6.21 2.40 -5.90
C GLN A 86 -5.32 3.12 -6.89
N ASP A 87 -4.23 2.49 -7.29
CA ASP A 87 -3.46 2.91 -8.46
C ASP A 87 -4.16 2.42 -9.74
N ASN A 88 -3.99 3.17 -10.83
CA ASN A 88 -4.56 2.81 -12.14
C ASN A 88 -3.55 2.02 -12.99
N THR A 89 -2.84 1.06 -12.36
CA THR A 89 -1.67 0.41 -12.96
C THR A 89 -2.06 -0.89 -13.65
N GLY A 90 -1.93 -0.94 -14.98
CA GLY A 90 -1.69 -2.20 -15.69
C GLY A 90 -0.22 -2.61 -15.56
N PRO A 91 0.16 -3.88 -15.75
CA PRO A 91 1.57 -4.28 -15.64
C PRO A 91 2.39 -3.56 -16.73
N HIS A 92 3.23 -2.60 -16.32
CA HIS A 92 4.05 -1.77 -17.23
C HIS A 92 5.51 -2.22 -17.32
N VAL A 93 5.81 -3.45 -16.93
CA VAL A 93 7.19 -3.96 -16.92
C VAL A 93 7.25 -5.36 -17.54
N ARG A 94 8.27 -5.58 -18.36
CA ARG A 94 8.63 -6.88 -18.92
C ARG A 94 9.25 -7.77 -17.84
N GLU A 95 9.05 -9.08 -17.93
CA GLU A 95 9.51 -10.06 -16.93
C GLU A 95 11.05 -10.19 -16.85
N ASP A 96 11.77 -9.68 -17.85
CA ASP A 96 13.22 -9.81 -18.07
C ASP A 96 14.02 -8.51 -17.84
N ASP A 97 13.48 -7.59 -17.02
CA ASP A 97 14.12 -6.29 -16.76
C ASP A 97 15.31 -6.40 -15.78
N THR A 98 16.52 -6.25 -16.32
CA THR A 98 17.80 -6.40 -15.60
C THR A 98 18.04 -5.30 -14.55
N GLU A 99 17.45 -4.12 -14.71
CA GLU A 99 17.54 -3.04 -13.71
C GLU A 99 16.66 -3.37 -12.49
N LEU A 100 15.47 -3.94 -12.72
CA LEU A 100 14.58 -4.42 -11.67
C LEU A 100 15.18 -5.58 -10.87
N GLU A 101 15.86 -6.52 -11.52
CA GLU A 101 16.57 -7.60 -10.83
C GLU A 101 17.66 -7.07 -9.89
N THR A 102 18.34 -5.99 -10.31
CA THR A 102 19.41 -5.37 -9.52
C THR A 102 18.86 -4.56 -8.34
N ALA A 103 17.77 -3.82 -8.54
CA ALA A 103 17.12 -3.00 -7.51
C ALA A 103 16.27 -3.82 -6.53
N GLY A 104 15.72 -4.95 -6.96
CA GLY A 104 14.83 -5.82 -6.19
C GLY A 104 15.51 -6.72 -5.15
N LYS A 105 16.82 -6.58 -4.92
CA LYS A 105 17.53 -7.40 -3.93
C LYS A 105 16.96 -7.19 -2.53
N TYR A 106 16.32 -8.24 -2.01
CA TYR A 106 15.76 -8.25 -0.66
C TYR A 106 16.88 -8.13 0.38
N ARG A 107 16.59 -7.44 1.50
CA ARG A 107 17.53 -7.31 2.63
C ARG A 107 17.85 -8.66 3.29
N LYS A 108 16.97 -9.66 3.14
CA LYS A 108 17.13 -11.02 3.63
C LYS A 108 17.19 -11.97 2.43
N ALA A 109 18.15 -12.89 2.41
CA ALA A 109 18.24 -13.91 1.37
C ALA A 109 17.08 -14.90 1.51
N THR A 110 16.36 -15.13 0.41
CA THR A 110 15.26 -16.11 0.34
C THR A 110 15.50 -17.02 -0.84
N TYR A 111 15.26 -18.32 -0.66
CA TYR A 111 15.60 -19.35 -1.66
C TYR A 111 14.37 -19.94 -2.36
N ASP A 112 13.16 -19.54 -1.94
CA ASP A 112 11.91 -19.93 -2.56
C ASP A 112 10.80 -18.89 -2.31
N THR A 113 9.63 -19.11 -2.93
CA THR A 113 8.47 -18.22 -2.84
C THR A 113 7.94 -18.12 -1.41
N ASN A 114 8.02 -19.17 -0.60
CA ASN A 114 7.52 -19.15 0.76
C ASN A 114 8.39 -18.28 1.66
N GLY A 115 9.72 -18.41 1.58
CA GLY A 115 10.63 -17.53 2.29
C GLY A 115 10.45 -16.06 1.87
N LEU A 116 10.17 -15.79 0.59
CA LEU A 116 9.83 -14.44 0.15
C LEU A 116 8.53 -13.91 0.77
N ILE A 117 7.49 -14.74 0.87
CA ILE A 117 6.23 -14.38 1.53
C ILE A 117 6.46 -14.04 3.01
N GLU A 118 7.24 -14.85 3.71
CA GLU A 118 7.56 -14.63 5.12
C GLU A 118 8.31 -13.31 5.32
N VAL A 119 9.36 -13.06 4.53
CA VAL A 119 10.16 -11.83 4.63
C VAL A 119 9.33 -10.58 4.33
N VAL A 120 8.43 -10.64 3.34
CA VAL A 120 7.55 -9.50 3.01
C VAL A 120 6.49 -9.28 4.09
N GLN A 121 5.94 -10.36 4.67
CA GLN A 121 5.00 -10.29 5.78
C GLN A 121 5.67 -9.67 7.02
N GLU A 122 6.86 -10.13 7.38
CA GLU A 122 7.67 -9.55 8.46
C GLU A 122 7.96 -8.07 8.20
N ALA A 123 8.39 -7.71 7.00
CA ALA A 123 8.67 -6.33 6.64
C ALA A 123 7.42 -5.44 6.77
N PHE A 124 6.25 -5.95 6.38
CA PHE A 124 4.97 -5.26 6.55
C PHE A 124 4.62 -5.09 8.03
N ASP A 125 4.83 -6.12 8.84
CA ASP A 125 4.53 -6.08 10.28
C ASP A 125 5.48 -5.16 11.06
N GLU A 126 6.75 -5.04 10.62
CA GLU A 126 7.73 -4.11 11.15
C GLU A 126 7.45 -2.64 10.80
N VAL A 127 6.59 -2.35 9.82
CA VAL A 127 6.23 -0.97 9.47
C VAL A 127 5.59 -0.29 10.69
N LYS A 128 6.29 0.71 11.21
CA LYS A 128 5.82 1.53 12.31
C LYS A 128 4.68 2.44 11.86
N TRP A 129 3.71 2.64 12.74
CA TRP A 129 2.58 3.53 12.47
C TRP A 129 3.04 4.94 12.12
N GLN A 130 4.12 5.45 12.71
CA GLN A 130 4.68 6.78 12.40
C GLN A 130 5.10 6.91 10.94
N THR A 131 5.56 5.82 10.32
CA THR A 131 5.92 5.80 8.90
C THR A 131 4.69 6.01 8.05
N LEU A 132 3.62 5.24 8.30
CA LEU A 132 2.34 5.41 7.61
C LEU A 132 1.77 6.81 7.88
N ASP A 133 1.85 7.28 9.11
CA ASP A 133 1.41 8.61 9.53
C ASP A 133 2.16 9.72 8.78
N LYS A 134 3.45 9.56 8.52
CA LYS A 134 4.17 10.51 7.68
C LYS A 134 3.74 10.42 6.22
N CYS A 135 3.57 9.20 5.68
CA CYS A 135 3.19 8.99 4.27
C CYS A 135 1.87 9.67 3.90
N PHE A 136 0.83 9.56 4.73
CA PHE A 136 -0.47 10.19 4.44
C PHE A 136 -0.40 11.73 4.44
N VAL A 137 0.42 12.34 5.29
CA VAL A 137 0.61 13.80 5.28
C VAL A 137 1.48 14.24 4.10
N THR A 138 2.51 13.46 3.76
CA THR A 138 3.30 13.69 2.55
C THR A 138 2.41 13.63 1.31
N LEU A 139 1.47 12.68 1.23
CA LEU A 139 0.51 12.60 0.13
C LEU A 139 -0.30 13.91 -0.01
N GLN A 140 -0.84 14.45 1.09
CA GLN A 140 -1.56 15.73 1.04
C GLN A 140 -0.69 16.88 0.53
N LYS A 141 0.58 16.93 0.94
CA LYS A 141 1.53 17.96 0.47
C LYS A 141 1.94 17.78 -0.98
N VAL A 142 2.09 16.54 -1.45
CA VAL A 142 2.33 16.25 -2.86
C VAL A 142 1.13 16.66 -3.70
N MET A 143 -0.09 16.37 -3.25
CA MET A 143 -1.31 16.84 -3.94
C MET A 143 -1.34 18.37 -4.03
N GLU A 144 -1.03 19.09 -2.94
CA GLU A 144 -0.90 20.56 -2.99
C GLU A 144 0.14 21.02 -4.03
N ALA A 145 1.32 20.38 -4.07
CA ALA A 145 2.36 20.72 -5.04
C ALA A 145 1.91 20.48 -6.49
N ILE A 146 1.20 19.39 -6.77
CA ILE A 146 0.60 19.10 -8.08
C ILE A 146 -0.37 20.19 -8.49
N HIS A 147 -1.24 20.65 -7.57
CA HIS A 147 -2.19 21.72 -7.86
C HIS A 147 -1.50 23.07 -8.13
N LEU A 148 -0.36 23.34 -7.47
CA LEU A 148 0.44 24.53 -7.74
C LEU A 148 1.21 24.45 -9.07
N ASP A 149 1.52 23.24 -9.53
CA ASP A 149 2.28 22.96 -10.76
C ASP A 149 1.36 22.53 -11.93
N ASP A 150 0.09 22.92 -11.89
CA ASP A 150 -0.90 22.68 -12.95
C ASP A 150 -1.10 21.20 -13.36
N GLY A 151 -0.95 20.27 -12.42
CA GLY A 151 -1.04 18.84 -12.70
C GLY A 151 0.28 18.20 -13.17
N SER A 152 1.36 18.96 -13.30
CA SER A 152 2.68 18.46 -13.70
C SER A 152 3.38 17.68 -12.59
N ASN A 153 4.45 16.96 -12.95
CA ASN A 153 5.35 16.23 -12.07
C ASN A 153 6.71 16.93 -11.89
N SER A 154 6.82 18.20 -12.31
CA SER A 154 8.08 18.96 -12.28
C SER A 154 8.34 19.65 -10.93
N PHE A 155 7.40 19.55 -9.99
CA PHE A 155 7.54 20.09 -8.64
C PHE A 155 8.61 19.38 -7.80
N LYS A 156 9.22 20.13 -6.88
CA LYS A 156 10.13 19.57 -5.87
C LYS A 156 9.32 18.86 -4.79
N LEU A 157 9.79 17.67 -4.37
CA LEU A 157 9.13 16.93 -3.29
C LEU A 157 9.03 17.77 -2.01
N PRO A 158 7.81 18.01 -1.49
CA PRO A 158 7.61 18.85 -0.34
C PRO A 158 8.16 18.20 0.92
N ARG A 159 8.93 18.97 1.71
CA ARG A 159 9.46 18.49 3.00
C ARG A 159 8.40 18.62 4.08
N VAL A 160 7.94 17.48 4.59
CA VAL A 160 7.06 17.44 5.78
C VAL A 160 7.93 17.46 7.04
N GLY A 161 8.01 18.62 7.69
CA GLY A 161 8.74 18.82 8.95
C GLY A 161 8.02 18.25 10.17
N ARG A 162 8.76 18.01 11.26
CA ARG A 162 8.23 17.52 12.56
C ARG A 162 7.22 18.48 13.21
N LEU A 163 7.19 19.75 12.79
CA LEU A 163 6.32 20.82 13.33
C LEU A 163 4.82 20.60 13.07
N VAL A 164 4.46 19.66 12.18
CA VAL A 164 3.07 19.32 11.86
C VAL A 164 2.50 18.26 12.82
N ALA A 165 3.33 17.71 13.71
CA ALA A 165 2.91 16.72 14.69
C ALA A 165 2.40 17.37 15.98
N VAL A 166 1.18 17.01 16.39
CA VAL A 166 0.59 17.35 17.70
C VAL A 166 0.61 16.08 18.55
N ASN A 167 1.20 16.13 19.74
CA ASN A 167 1.37 14.97 20.64
C ASN A 167 2.02 13.74 19.95
N GLY A 168 2.98 13.98 19.06
CA GLY A 168 3.67 12.93 18.32
C GLY A 168 2.90 12.34 17.13
N ARG A 169 1.69 12.83 16.83
CA ARG A 169 0.87 12.44 15.67
C ARG A 169 0.76 13.55 14.67
N MET A 170 0.89 13.24 13.38
CA MET A 170 0.69 14.24 12.34
C MET A 170 -0.78 14.65 12.27
N SER A 171 -1.03 15.92 11.96
CA SER A 171 -2.38 16.43 11.74
C SER A 171 -3.13 15.63 10.67
N LEU A 172 -4.41 15.33 10.89
CA LEU A 172 -5.24 14.63 9.90
C LEU A 172 -5.38 15.40 8.58
N SER A 173 -5.39 16.73 8.66
CA SER A 173 -5.41 17.63 7.52
C SER A 173 -4.29 18.66 7.68
N VAL A 174 -3.53 18.88 6.62
CA VAL A 174 -2.63 20.02 6.53
C VAL A 174 -3.36 21.24 5.98
N LYS A 175 -2.93 22.43 6.39
CA LYS A 175 -3.33 23.66 5.70
C LYS A 175 -2.75 23.65 4.28
N VAL A 176 -3.58 24.06 3.34
CA VAL A 176 -3.28 24.20 1.91
C VAL A 176 -3.29 25.69 1.57
N SER A 177 -2.42 26.13 0.67
CA SER A 177 -2.39 27.53 0.22
C SER A 177 -3.66 27.92 -0.54
N GLN A 178 -4.02 29.21 -0.47
CA GLN A 178 -5.17 29.72 -1.22
C GLN A 178 -4.96 29.60 -2.74
N ASP A 179 -3.71 29.69 -3.20
CA ASP A 179 -3.36 29.54 -4.62
C ASP A 179 -3.63 28.12 -5.11
N ALA A 180 -3.25 27.10 -4.32
CA ALA A 180 -3.50 25.70 -4.67
C ALA A 180 -5.01 25.40 -4.76
N VAL A 181 -5.80 25.98 -3.85
CA VAL A 181 -7.26 25.90 -3.89
C VAL A 181 -7.79 26.57 -5.16
N THR A 182 -7.37 27.81 -5.42
CA THR A 182 -7.85 28.60 -6.56
C THR A 182 -7.52 27.91 -7.89
N ASN A 183 -6.29 27.41 -8.05
CA ASN A 183 -5.89 26.69 -9.26
C ASN A 183 -6.72 25.40 -9.43
N GLY A 184 -6.84 24.59 -8.37
CA GLY A 184 -7.64 23.36 -8.41
C GLY A 184 -9.09 23.59 -8.83
N TYR A 185 -9.76 24.58 -8.22
CA TYR A 185 -11.14 24.92 -8.57
C TYR A 185 -11.28 25.40 -10.01
N SER A 186 -10.30 26.15 -10.53
CA SER A 186 -10.33 26.62 -11.92
C SER A 186 -10.37 25.49 -12.95
N LYS A 187 -9.84 24.30 -12.60
CA LYS A 187 -9.77 23.13 -13.49
C LYS A 187 -11.00 22.22 -13.43
N LEU A 188 -11.89 22.41 -12.45
CA LEU A 188 -13.10 21.59 -12.28
C LEU A 188 -14.28 22.07 -13.13
N TYR A 189 -14.23 23.31 -13.64
CA TYR A 189 -15.34 23.95 -14.35
C TYR A 189 -14.96 24.42 -15.76
N LEU A 190 -13.92 23.84 -16.36
CA LEU A 190 -13.53 23.97 -17.76
C LEU A 190 -13.87 22.68 -18.51
#